data_AF-A0A1Z5TB04-F1
#
_entry.id   AF-A0A1Z5TB04-F1
#
_cell.length_a   1.000
_cell.length_b   1.000
_cell.length_c   1.000
_cell.angle_alpha   90.00
_cell.angle_beta   90.00
_cell.angle_gamma   90.00
#
_symmetry.space_group_name_H-M   'P 1'
#
loop_
_entity.id
_entity.type
_entity.pdbx_description
1 polymer ?
#
loop_
_entity_poly.entity_id
_entity_poly.type
_entity_poly.pdbx_seq_one_letter_code
_entity_poly.pdbx_strand_id
1 'polypeptide(L)'
;MVKFTAGVLRSNIHRVVSPPHGQEHMTRMSLVYFARPEDDVVLKALEASEMVKTKREDQRREGLDDEEITAKDWILRRALGRRVGGDYATSGGTEAGRSKQF
;
A
#
# COMPACT_ATOMS: atom_id res chain seq x y z
N MET A 1 6.46 1.77 -2.75
CA MET A 1 6.14 2.90 -3.66
C MET A 1 5.54 4.08 -2.91
N VAL A 2 4.37 3.97 -2.25
CA VAL A 2 3.74 5.10 -1.52
C VAL A 2 4.67 5.73 -0.49
N LYS A 3 5.33 4.92 0.36
CA LYS A 3 6.32 5.39 1.34
C LYS A 3 7.47 6.17 0.68
N PHE A 4 8.09 5.59 -0.36
CA PHE A 4 9.16 6.23 -1.13
C PHE A 4 8.78 7.59 -1.73
N THR A 5 7.52 7.80 -2.07
CA THR A 5 7.08 9.07 -2.67
C THR A 5 6.35 9.99 -1.69
N ALA A 6 6.45 9.76 -0.38
CA ALA A 6 5.71 10.52 0.63
C ALA A 6 4.19 10.63 0.31
N GLY A 7 3.60 9.63 -0.34
CA GLY A 7 2.18 9.66 -0.74
C GLY A 7 1.84 10.50 -1.98
N VAL A 8 2.82 11.09 -2.67
CA VAL A 8 2.62 11.74 -3.99
C VAL A 8 2.02 10.75 -5.00
N LEU A 9 2.59 9.53 -5.08
CA LEU A 9 1.96 8.43 -5.81
C LEU A 9 1.00 7.65 -4.90
N ARG A 10 -0.20 7.39 -5.42
CA ARG A 10 -1.27 6.70 -4.69
C ARG A 10 -1.27 5.20 -4.94
N SER A 11 -1.43 4.41 -3.87
CA SER A 11 -1.79 2.99 -3.95
C SER A 11 -3.31 2.87 -3.95
N ASN A 12 -3.91 2.80 -5.13
CA ASN A 12 -5.36 2.76 -5.29
C ASN A 12 -5.94 1.38 -4.97
N ILE A 13 -7.13 1.37 -4.35
CA ILE A 13 -7.91 0.16 -4.09
C ILE A 13 -8.61 -0.26 -5.39
N HIS A 14 -8.50 -1.54 -5.74
CA HIS A 14 -9.18 -2.15 -6.88
C HIS A 14 -9.75 -3.50 -6.47
N ARG A 15 -10.81 -3.95 -7.17
CA ARG A 15 -11.46 -5.25 -6.95
C ARG A 15 -11.85 -5.86 -8.28
N VAL A 16 -11.93 -7.19 -8.32
CA VAL A 16 -12.54 -7.93 -9.42
C VAL A 16 -14.01 -8.15 -9.08
N VAL A 17 -14.91 -7.84 -10.00
CA VAL A 17 -16.36 -7.99 -9.85
C VAL A 17 -16.88 -9.01 -10.86
N SER A 18 -18.14 -9.41 -10.73
CA SER A 18 -18.83 -10.24 -11.70
C SER A 18 -18.67 -9.69 -13.12
N PRO A 19 -18.49 -10.56 -14.13
CA PRO A 19 -18.32 -10.10 -15.50
C PRO A 19 -19.60 -9.40 -15.99
N PRO A 20 -19.48 -8.49 -16.98
CA PRO A 20 -20.64 -7.92 -17.65
C PRO A 20 -21.52 -9.00 -18.30
N HIS A 21 -22.79 -8.66 -18.54
CA HIS A 21 -23.76 -9.56 -19.16
C HIS A 21 -23.24 -10.11 -20.50
N GLY A 22 -23.48 -11.40 -20.74
CA GLY A 22 -23.01 -12.10 -21.96
C GLY A 22 -21.58 -12.64 -21.89
N GLN A 23 -20.80 -12.30 -20.85
CA GLN A 23 -19.49 -12.89 -20.57
C GLN A 23 -19.51 -13.93 -19.45
N GLU A 24 -20.69 -14.22 -18.89
CA GLU A 24 -20.91 -15.12 -17.75
C GLU A 24 -20.33 -16.53 -17.96
N HIS A 25 -20.34 -16.99 -19.21
CA HIS A 25 -19.92 -18.34 -19.58
C HIS A 25 -18.44 -18.42 -20.00
N MET A 26 -17.73 -17.28 -20.02
CA MET A 26 -16.34 -17.22 -20.47
C MET A 26 -15.38 -17.35 -19.29
N THR A 27 -14.38 -18.22 -19.42
CA THR A 27 -13.31 -18.35 -18.42
C THR A 27 -12.39 -17.13 -18.47
N ARG A 28 -12.28 -16.39 -17.35
CA ARG A 28 -11.34 -15.27 -17.20
C ARG A 28 -10.04 -15.75 -16.54
N MET A 29 -8.93 -15.66 -17.26
CA MET A 29 -7.59 -15.90 -16.73
C MET A 29 -6.90 -14.58 -16.42
N SER A 30 -6.10 -14.51 -15.35
CA SER A 30 -5.25 -13.36 -15.06
C SER A 30 -3.94 -13.78 -14.42
N LEU A 31 -2.86 -13.09 -14.79
CA LEU A 31 -1.54 -13.22 -14.19
C LEU A 31 -1.21 -11.89 -13.50
N VAL A 32 -0.80 -11.94 -12.23
CA VAL A 32 -0.39 -10.77 -11.46
C VAL A 32 1.06 -10.93 -11.04
N TYR A 33 1.89 -9.96 -11.38
CA TYR A 33 3.28 -9.91 -10.94
C TYR A 33 3.47 -8.79 -9.92
N PHE A 34 3.87 -9.14 -8.70
CA PHE A 34 4.14 -8.17 -7.65
C PHE A 34 5.62 -7.80 -7.65
N ALA A 35 5.93 -6.61 -8.19
CA ALA A 35 7.26 -6.02 -8.06
C ALA A 35 7.48 -5.52 -6.63
N ARG A 36 8.59 -5.93 -6.02
CA ARG A 36 8.96 -5.58 -4.64
C ARG A 36 10.40 -5.05 -4.62
N PRO A 37 10.72 -4.09 -3.74
CA PRO A 37 12.10 -3.77 -3.42
C PRO A 37 12.82 -5.00 -2.84
N GLU A 38 14.14 -4.99 -2.84
CA GLU A 38 14.94 -5.97 -2.11
C GLU A 38 14.63 -5.93 -0.61
N ASP A 39 14.82 -7.08 0.04
CA ASP A 39 14.33 -7.34 1.40
C ASP A 39 14.85 -6.32 2.43
N ASP A 40 16.10 -5.91 2.29
CA ASP A 40 16.85 -5.03 3.19
C ASP A 40 16.63 -3.53 2.93
N VAL A 41 15.95 -3.18 1.83
CA VAL A 41 15.70 -1.78 1.49
C VAL A 41 14.81 -1.12 2.53
N VAL A 42 15.33 -0.08 3.18
CA VAL A 42 14.59 0.74 4.14
C VAL A 42 13.52 1.59 3.43
N LEU A 43 12.27 1.48 3.85
CA LEU A 43 11.13 2.16 3.25
C LEU A 43 10.95 3.61 3.75
N LYS A 44 11.87 4.51 3.35
CA LYS A 44 11.83 5.96 3.66
C LYS A 44 11.57 6.83 2.43
N ALA A 45 11.06 8.04 2.60
CA ALA A 45 10.85 8.96 1.48
C ALA A 45 12.17 9.21 0.69
N LEU A 46 12.06 9.30 -0.64
CA LEU A 46 13.20 9.52 -1.52
C LEU A 46 13.58 11.00 -1.59
N GLU A 47 14.87 11.27 -1.46
CA GLU A 47 15.43 12.63 -1.44
C GLU A 47 15.77 13.18 -2.84
N ALA A 48 15.56 12.41 -3.90
CA ALA A 48 15.91 12.83 -5.26
C ALA A 48 14.86 13.77 -5.91
N SER A 49 13.63 13.80 -5.39
CA SER A 49 12.52 14.55 -5.99
C SER A 49 12.09 15.69 -5.08
N GLU A 50 12.09 16.92 -5.60
CA GLU A 50 11.66 18.10 -4.86
C GLU A 50 10.19 17.99 -4.42
N MET A 51 9.32 17.45 -5.29
CA MET A 51 7.91 17.21 -4.95
C MET A 51 7.75 16.25 -3.77
N VAL A 52 8.60 15.22 -3.70
CA VAL A 52 8.59 14.27 -2.57
C VAL A 52 9.07 14.96 -1.30
N LYS A 53 10.13 15.79 -1.37
CA LYS A 53 10.63 16.56 -0.23
C LYS A 53 9.58 17.51 0.33
N THR A 54 8.97 18.35 -0.51
CA THR A 54 7.91 19.28 -0.08
C THR A 54 6.78 18.51 0.60
N LYS A 55 6.33 17.40 0.01
CA LYS A 55 5.26 16.59 0.62
C LYS A 55 5.69 15.95 1.94
N ARG A 56 6.96 15.59 2.07
CA ARG A 56 7.54 15.04 3.30
C ARG A 56 7.64 16.09 4.41
N GLU A 57 7.99 17.33 4.06
CA GLU A 57 8.00 18.45 4.99
C GLU A 57 6.60 18.82 5.50
N ASP A 58 5.58 18.76 4.64
CA ASP A 58 4.17 18.88 5.06
C ASP A 58 3.83 17.82 6.11
N GLN A 59 4.15 16.55 5.83
CA GLN A 59 3.89 15.42 6.75
C GLN A 59 4.61 15.60 8.09
N ARG A 60 5.88 16.02 8.07
CA ARG A 60 6.63 16.29 9.30
C ARG A 60 6.00 17.41 10.13
N ARG A 61 5.50 18.47 9.50
CA ARG A 61 4.74 19.54 10.19
C ARG A 61 3.45 19.03 10.82
N GLU A 62 2.84 18.00 10.24
CA GLU A 62 1.68 17.29 10.81
C GLU A 62 2.05 16.22 11.86
N GLY A 63 3.34 16.10 12.23
CA GLY A 63 3.83 15.11 13.18
C GLY A 63 3.93 13.68 12.63
N LEU A 64 3.84 13.51 11.32
CA LEU A 64 3.95 12.21 10.65
C LEU A 64 5.40 11.99 10.19
N ASP A 65 6.15 11.15 10.92
CA ASP A 65 7.51 10.78 10.55
C ASP A 65 7.59 9.37 9.94
N ASP A 66 8.68 9.10 9.23
CA ASP A 66 8.93 7.79 8.63
C ASP A 66 9.41 6.84 9.73
N GLU A 67 8.72 5.72 9.86
CA GLU A 67 9.24 4.57 10.61
C GLU A 67 10.36 3.91 9.82
N GLU A 68 11.51 3.68 10.45
CA GLU A 68 12.62 2.92 9.88
C GLU A 68 12.25 1.44 9.84
N ILE A 69 11.77 0.97 8.69
CA ILE A 69 11.34 -0.41 8.47
C ILE A 69 11.86 -0.92 7.13
N THR A 70 12.39 -2.15 7.11
CA THR A 70 12.82 -2.82 5.88
C THR A 70 11.61 -3.22 5.02
N ALA A 71 11.83 -3.43 3.72
CA ALA A 71 10.79 -3.90 2.82
C ALA A 71 10.23 -5.25 3.29
N LYS A 72 11.12 -6.18 3.70
CA LYS A 72 10.74 -7.50 4.20
C LYS A 72 9.83 -7.41 5.42
N ASP A 73 10.23 -6.66 6.44
CA ASP A 73 9.47 -6.55 7.68
C ASP A 73 8.10 -5.88 7.43
N TRP A 74 8.09 -4.85 6.58
CA TRP A 74 6.84 -4.21 6.18
C TRP A 74 5.90 -5.18 5.44
N ILE A 75 6.42 -5.99 4.53
CA ILE A 75 5.63 -7.00 3.80
C ILE A 75 5.10 -8.06 4.75
N LEU A 76 5.94 -8.59 5.65
CA LEU A 76 5.54 -9.60 6.63
C LEU A 76 4.45 -9.04 7.56
N ARG A 77 4.61 -7.81 8.04
CA ARG A 77 3.59 -7.10 8.84
C ARG A 77 2.26 -6.96 8.08
N ARG A 78 2.31 -6.58 6.80
CA ARG A 78 1.11 -6.49 5.93
C ARG A 78 0.45 -7.84 5.67
N ALA A 79 1.23 -8.90 5.47
CA ALA A 79 0.72 -10.23 5.14
C ALA A 79 0.15 -10.95 6.37
N LEU A 80 0.81 -10.83 7.52
CA LEU A 80 0.45 -11.49 8.77
C LEU A 80 -0.65 -10.75 9.52
N GLY A 81 -0.67 -9.41 9.47
CA GLY A 81 -1.74 -8.60 10.07
C GLY A 81 -3.14 -8.84 9.47
N ARG A 82 -3.24 -9.54 8.34
CA ARG A 82 -4.51 -9.95 7.70
C ARG A 82 -4.98 -11.37 8.06
N ARG A 83 -4.19 -12.18 8.78
CA ARG A 83 -4.62 -13.53 9.20
C ARG A 83 -5.47 -13.43 10.47
N VAL A 84 -6.44 -14.32 10.61
CA VAL A 84 -7.43 -14.36 11.70
C VAL A 84 -6.74 -14.18 13.06
N GLY A 85 -7.06 -13.11 13.78
CA GLY A 85 -6.50 -12.75 15.08
C GLY A 85 -5.40 -11.68 15.07
N GLY A 86 -4.97 -11.19 13.90
CA GLY A 86 -4.03 -10.06 13.79
C GLY A 86 -4.71 -8.70 14.00
N ASP A 87 -4.02 -7.77 14.66
CA ASP A 87 -4.49 -6.39 14.81
C ASP A 87 -4.43 -5.66 13.46
N TYR A 88 -5.59 -5.43 12.85
CA TYR A 88 -5.75 -4.72 11.58
C TYR A 88 -5.09 -3.33 11.57
N ALA A 89 -5.07 -2.62 12.72
CA ALA A 89 -4.47 -1.29 12.82
C ALA A 89 -2.96 -1.34 12.59
N THR A 90 -2.30 -2.43 13.01
CA THR A 90 -0.87 -2.62 12.78
C THR A 90 -0.54 -2.79 11.31
N SER A 91 -1.49 -3.18 10.44
CA SER A 91 -1.23 -3.35 9.01
C SER A 91 -0.95 -2.04 8.28
N GLY A 92 -1.23 -0.86 8.86
CA GLY A 92 -0.88 0.45 8.28
C GLY A 92 -1.38 0.65 6.84
N GLY A 93 -2.51 0.03 6.48
CA GLY A 93 -3.06 0.07 5.14
C GLY A 93 -3.78 1.37 4.81
N THR A 94 -3.94 1.65 3.52
CA THR A 94 -4.73 2.80 3.02
C THR A 94 -6.26 2.56 3.09
N GLU A 95 -6.69 1.49 3.74
CA GLU A 95 -8.06 0.97 3.72
C GLU A 95 -8.97 1.53 4.83
N ALA A 96 -8.42 2.28 5.80
CA ALA A 96 -9.12 2.74 7.01
C ALA A 96 -10.34 3.67 6.77
N GLY A 97 -10.54 4.18 5.55
CA GLY A 97 -11.54 5.23 5.27
C GLY A 97 -12.93 4.79 4.79
N ARG A 98 -13.22 3.50 4.53
CA ARG A 98 -14.49 3.10 3.85
C ARG A 98 -15.17 1.82 4.32
N SER A 99 -14.95 1.35 5.55
CA SER A 99 -15.65 0.16 6.06
C SER A 99 -17.16 0.35 6.30
N LYS A 100 -17.74 1.53 6.05
CA LYS A 100 -19.16 1.86 6.33
C LYS A 100 -20.07 1.94 5.10
N GLN A 101 -19.77 1.25 4.01
CA GLN A 101 -20.57 1.41 2.80
C GLN A 101 -20.85 0.10 2.07
N PHE A 102 -21.34 -0.91 2.80
CA PHE A 102 -22.25 -1.95 2.30
C PHE A 102 -23.12 -2.43 3.47
#